data_AF-A0A2V4A1P9-F1
#
_entry.id   AF-A0A2V4A1P9-F1
#
_cell.length_a   1.000
_cell.length_b   1.000
_cell.length_c   1.000
_cell.angle_alpha   90.00
_cell.angle_beta   90.00
_cell.angle_gamma   90.00
#
_symmetry.space_group_name_H-M   'P 1'
#
loop_
_entity.id
_entity.type
_entity.pdbx_description
1 polymer ?
#
loop_
_entity_poly.entity_id
_entity_poly.type
_entity_poly.pdbx_seq_one_letter_code
_entity_poly.pdbx_strand_id
1 'polypeptide(L)'
;MHWKTKRKILSTEKIYLTHKDLESEHCYEVRLQLPESEYILIDLRYEFPTRIRYESLIPHGFRYNEDTDNPIQIYNKRRTLEFLENTKNDDKGNQETIEIVIDLINEMQNLRFR
;
A
#
# COMPACT_ATOMS: atom_id res chain seq x y z
N MET A 1 12.28 -0.15 -12.32
CA MET A 1 11.42 1.03 -12.12
C MET A 1 12.14 2.31 -12.52
N HIS A 2 11.48 3.23 -13.24
CA HIS A 2 12.09 4.51 -13.66
C HIS A 2 12.25 5.49 -12.47
N TRP A 3 13.34 6.27 -12.44
CA TRP A 3 13.69 7.13 -11.29
C TRP A 3 12.61 8.16 -10.93
N LYS A 4 11.91 8.72 -11.94
CA LYS A 4 10.78 9.66 -11.72
C LYS A 4 9.63 9.00 -10.98
N THR A 5 9.29 7.77 -11.37
CA THR A 5 8.24 6.96 -10.72
C THR A 5 8.63 6.67 -9.28
N LYS A 6 9.87 6.23 -9.04
CA LYS A 6 10.39 5.99 -7.69
C LYS A 6 10.28 7.27 -6.83
N ARG A 7 10.77 8.41 -7.32
CA ARG A 7 10.66 9.69 -6.59
C ARG A 7 9.21 10.08 -6.27
N LYS A 8 8.28 9.89 -7.21
CA LYS A 8 6.86 10.17 -6.96
C LYS A 8 6.31 9.25 -5.86
N ILE A 9 6.61 7.95 -5.90
CA ILE A 9 6.26 7.00 -4.82
C ILE A 9 6.86 7.41 -3.47
N LEU A 10 8.12 7.83 -3.41
CA LEU A 10 8.75 8.26 -2.15
C LEU A 10 8.14 9.53 -1.55
N SER A 11 7.35 10.27 -2.33
CA SER A 11 6.56 11.41 -1.84
C SER A 11 5.21 11.02 -1.20
N THR A 12 4.94 9.72 -1.07
CA THR A 12 3.73 9.19 -0.41
C THR A 12 3.52 9.85 0.95
N GLU A 13 2.31 10.37 1.18
CA GLU A 13 1.91 11.00 2.43
C GLU A 13 1.25 10.01 3.39
N LYS A 14 0.52 9.01 2.87
CA LYS A 14 -0.20 8.02 3.68
C LYS A 14 -0.17 6.65 3.04
N ILE A 15 -0.11 5.62 3.87
CA ILE A 15 -0.18 4.23 3.45
C ILE A 15 -1.45 3.64 4.03
N TYR A 16 -2.24 3.00 3.18
CA TYR A 16 -3.44 2.27 3.57
C TYR A 16 -3.23 0.80 3.25
N LEU A 17 -3.60 -0.06 4.19
CA LEU A 17 -3.58 -1.50 4.02
C LEU A 17 -5.01 -2.02 3.92
N THR A 18 -5.24 -2.96 3.02
CA THR A 18 -6.51 -3.70 2.92
C THR A 18 -6.33 -5.11 3.46
N HIS A 19 -7.18 -5.48 4.41
CA HIS A 19 -7.09 -6.71 5.17
C HIS A 19 -8.20 -7.69 4.80
N LYS A 20 -8.00 -9.00 5.05
CA LYS A 20 -9.10 -9.97 4.95
C LYS A 20 -10.18 -9.68 5.99
N ASP A 21 -9.71 -9.39 7.20
CA ASP A 21 -10.47 -9.09 8.38
C ASP A 21 -9.56 -8.29 9.34
N LEU A 22 -10.15 -7.57 10.30
CA LEU A 22 -9.42 -6.70 11.21
C LEU A 22 -8.55 -7.44 12.24
N GLU A 23 -8.79 -8.74 12.44
CA GLU A 23 -8.03 -9.56 13.39
C GLU A 23 -6.77 -10.15 12.73
N SER A 24 -6.82 -10.37 11.42
CA SER A 24 -5.72 -10.90 10.63
C SER A 24 -4.59 -9.89 10.54
N GLU A 25 -3.39 -10.29 10.97
CA GLU A 25 -2.16 -9.51 10.74
C GLU A 25 -1.64 -9.62 9.30
N HIS A 26 -2.55 -9.79 8.33
CA HIS A 26 -2.25 -9.95 6.91
C HIS A 26 -2.94 -8.88 6.08
N CYS A 27 -2.29 -8.46 5.01
CA CYS A 27 -2.85 -7.52 4.05
C CYS A 27 -2.71 -8.04 2.63
N TYR A 28 -3.64 -7.66 1.76
CA TYR A 28 -3.63 -8.05 0.35
C TYR A 28 -3.25 -6.93 -0.58
N GLU A 29 -3.55 -5.70 -0.18
CA GLU A 29 -3.30 -4.53 -1.02
C GLU A 29 -2.69 -3.41 -0.18
N VAL A 30 -1.78 -2.68 -0.82
CA VAL A 30 -1.19 -1.46 -0.29
C VAL A 30 -1.61 -0.32 -1.20
N ARG A 31 -2.30 0.68 -0.64
CA ARG A 31 -2.58 1.94 -1.34
C ARG A 31 -1.64 3.02 -0.82
N LEU A 32 -0.85 3.59 -1.73
CA LEU A 32 0.10 4.66 -1.45
C LEU A 32 -0.51 5.98 -1.91
N GLN A 33 -0.99 6.80 -0.97
CA GLN A 33 -1.56 8.11 -1.30
C GLN A 33 -0.44 9.12 -1.57
N LEU A 34 -0.50 9.73 -2.74
CA LEU A 34 0.41 10.77 -3.20
C LEU A 34 -0.14 12.18 -2.87
N PRO A 35 0.70 13.23 -2.90
CA PRO A 35 0.27 14.60 -2.55
C PRO A 35 -0.82 15.19 -3.47
N GLU A 36 -0.89 14.79 -4.74
CA GLU A 36 -1.77 15.40 -5.77
C GLU A 36 -3.20 14.82 -5.82
N SER A 37 -3.73 14.31 -4.71
CA SER A 37 -5.02 13.58 -4.68
C SER A 37 -5.05 12.37 -5.62
N GLU A 38 -3.92 11.69 -5.71
CA GLU A 38 -3.77 10.43 -6.45
C GLU A 38 -3.31 9.34 -5.49
N TYR A 39 -3.47 8.09 -5.89
CA TYR A 39 -2.87 6.96 -5.20
C TYR A 39 -2.37 5.90 -6.18
N ILE A 40 -1.52 5.03 -5.65
CA ILE A 40 -1.10 3.81 -6.33
C ILE A 40 -1.66 2.64 -5.55
N LEU A 41 -2.26 1.68 -6.24
CA LEU A 41 -2.65 0.39 -5.66
C LEU A 41 -1.65 -0.67 -6.06
N ILE A 42 -1.16 -1.41 -5.07
CA ILE A 42 -0.28 -2.57 -5.26
C ILE A 42 -0.98 -3.76 -4.62
N ASP A 43 -1.37 -4.73 -5.44
CA ASP A 43 -1.86 -6.02 -4.96
C ASP A 43 -0.66 -6.92 -4.66
N LEU A 44 -0.52 -7.30 -3.40
CA LEU A 44 0.61 -8.06 -2.88
C LEU A 44 0.58 -9.52 -3.31
N ARG A 45 -0.50 -10.01 -3.92
CA ARG A 45 -0.63 -11.41 -4.38
C ARG A 45 -0.02 -11.64 -5.76
N TYR A 46 0.21 -10.57 -6.52
CA TYR A 46 0.71 -10.63 -7.89
C TYR A 46 2.12 -10.04 -7.98
N GLU A 47 2.78 -10.25 -9.12
CA GLU A 47 4.06 -9.63 -9.42
C GLU A 47 3.97 -8.09 -9.40
N PHE A 48 5.04 -7.45 -8.93
CA PHE A 48 5.11 -6.01 -8.86
C PHE A 48 4.91 -5.40 -10.25
N PRO A 49 4.00 -4.43 -10.41
CA PRO A 49 3.60 -3.94 -11.72
C PRO A 49 4.78 -3.32 -12.47
N THR A 50 5.01 -3.80 -13.70
CA THR A 50 6.04 -3.24 -14.60
C THR A 50 5.78 -1.76 -14.93
N ARG A 51 4.50 -1.35 -14.94
CA ARG A 51 4.06 0.04 -15.09
C ARG A 51 3.09 0.42 -13.97
N ILE A 52 3.49 1.41 -13.18
CA ILE A 52 2.67 2.00 -12.12
C ILE A 52 1.48 2.75 -12.74
N ARG A 53 0.28 2.44 -12.25
CA ARG A 53 -0.95 3.18 -12.52
C ARG A 53 -1.20 4.16 -11.37
N TYR A 54 -1.58 5.38 -11.72
CA TYR A 54 -1.95 6.43 -10.78
C TYR A 54 -3.45 6.60 -10.89
N GLU A 55 -4.15 6.40 -9.78
CA GLU A 55 -5.60 6.48 -9.68
C GLU A 55 -5.99 7.77 -8.96
N SER A 56 -7.05 8.43 -9.44
CA SER A 56 -7.55 9.67 -8.83
C SER A 56 -8.36 9.38 -7.57
N LEU A 57 -8.12 10.13 -6.50
CA LEU A 57 -8.99 10.19 -5.32
C LEU A 57 -10.20 11.11 -5.54
N ILE A 58 -10.23 11.90 -6.61
CA ILE A 58 -11.32 12.84 -6.90
C ILE A 58 -12.23 12.23 -7.98
N PRO A 59 -13.57 12.26 -7.83
CA PRO A 59 -14.35 12.80 -6.71
C PRO A 59 -14.76 11.78 -5.63
N HIS A 60 -14.35 10.51 -5.72
CA HIS A 60 -14.95 9.41 -4.93
C HIS A 60 -14.02 8.75 -3.90
N GLY A 61 -12.87 9.34 -3.59
CA GLY A 61 -11.86 8.70 -2.73
C GLY A 61 -11.46 7.32 -3.25
N PHE A 62 -11.28 6.36 -2.34
CA PHE A 62 -10.97 4.97 -2.69
C PHE A 62 -12.17 4.13 -3.17
N ARG A 63 -13.38 4.71 -3.31
CA ARG A 63 -14.64 3.97 -3.59
C ARG A 63 -14.79 2.73 -2.69
N TYR A 64 -14.86 2.98 -1.38
CA TYR A 64 -15.01 1.95 -0.36
C TYR A 64 -16.48 1.82 0.07
N ASN A 65 -17.01 0.60 0.04
CA ASN A 65 -18.30 0.22 0.58
C ASN A 65 -18.11 -0.69 1.80
N GLU A 66 -18.40 -0.19 3.00
CA GLU A 66 -18.19 -0.90 4.27
C GLU A 66 -18.94 -2.24 4.35
N ASP A 67 -20.08 -2.38 3.66
CA ASP A 67 -20.89 -3.61 3.68
C ASP A 67 -20.29 -4.76 2.84
N THR A 68 -19.49 -4.44 1.82
CA THR A 68 -19.02 -5.42 0.82
C THR A 68 -17.51 -5.50 0.71
N ASP A 69 -16.80 -4.44 1.10
CA ASP A 69 -15.39 -4.30 0.84
C ASP A 69 -14.57 -4.64 2.08
N ASN A 70 -13.44 -5.29 1.81
CA ASN A 70 -12.43 -5.61 2.80
C ASN A 70 -11.96 -4.37 3.56
N PRO A 71 -11.82 -4.43 4.91
CA PRO A 71 -11.43 -3.28 5.71
C PRO A 71 -10.14 -2.62 5.23
N ILE A 72 -10.17 -1.29 5.12
CA ILE A 72 -9.02 -0.45 4.78
C ILE A 72 -8.59 0.30 6.03
N GLN A 73 -7.33 0.17 6.43
CA GLN A 73 -6.79 0.80 7.65
C GLN A 73 -5.53 1.61 7.37
N ILE A 74 -5.39 2.72 8.10
CA ILE A 74 -4.18 3.53 8.11
C ILE A 74 -3.37 3.15 9.33
N TYR A 75 -2.10 2.83 9.13
CA TYR A 75 -1.18 2.54 10.21
C TYR A 75 0.04 3.44 10.17
N ASN A 76 0.74 3.52 11.30
CA ASN A 76 2.08 4.08 11.32
C ASN A 76 3.07 3.20 10.55
N LYS A 77 4.18 3.78 10.09
CA LYS A 77 5.21 3.08 9.31
C LYS A 77 5.63 1.75 9.94
N ARG A 78 5.89 1.75 11.25
CA ARG A 78 6.33 0.54 11.97
C ARG A 78 5.29 -0.56 11.85
N ARG A 79 4.03 -0.26 12.16
CA ARG A 79 2.94 -1.23 12.13
C ARG A 79 2.64 -1.68 10.70
N THR A 80 2.70 -0.78 9.71
CA THR A 80 2.60 -1.15 8.29
C THR A 80 3.66 -2.19 7.89
N LEU A 81 4.91 -1.98 8.30
CA LEU A 81 5.99 -2.94 8.03
C LEU A 81 5.76 -4.28 8.73
N GLU A 82 5.27 -4.29 9.98
CA GLU A 82 4.90 -5.52 10.70
C GLU A 82 3.86 -6.34 9.92
N PHE A 83 2.79 -5.70 9.42
CA PHE A 83 1.78 -6.37 8.59
C PHE A 83 2.35 -6.94 7.29
N LEU A 84 3.25 -6.20 6.63
CA LEU A 84 3.89 -6.67 5.40
C LEU A 84 4.81 -7.86 5.64
N GLU A 85 5.61 -7.82 6.71
CA GLU A 85 6.47 -8.94 7.11
C GLU A 85 5.65 -10.19 7.47
N ASN A 86 4.56 -10.02 8.22
CA ASN A 86 3.65 -11.13 8.53
C ASN A 86 2.97 -11.70 7.27
N THR A 87 2.61 -10.84 6.32
CA THR A 87 2.05 -11.26 5.02
C THR A 87 3.08 -12.05 4.21
N LYS A 88 4.35 -11.62 4.21
CA LYS A 88 5.46 -12.29 3.53
C LYS A 88 5.70 -13.70 4.08
N ASN A 89 5.64 -13.86 5.40
CA ASN A 89 5.95 -15.11 6.08
C ASN A 89 4.87 -16.19 5.96
N ASP A 90 3.64 -15.83 5.61
CA ASP A 90 2.49 -16.74 5.57
C ASP A 90 2.15 -17.26 4.16
N ASP A 91 3.05 -17.05 3.19
CA ASP A 91 2.93 -17.48 1.77
C ASP A 91 1.62 -17.04 1.07
N LYS A 92 0.95 -16.04 1.64
CA LYS A 92 -0.32 -15.47 1.14
C LYS A 92 -0.13 -14.37 0.10
N GLY A 93 1.12 -14.00 -0.19
CA GLY A 93 1.45 -12.98 -1.16
C GLY A 93 2.75 -13.30 -1.91
N ASN A 94 2.97 -12.57 -2.99
CA ASN A 94 4.19 -12.60 -3.78
C ASN A 94 5.32 -11.94 -2.96
N GLN A 95 6.26 -12.76 -2.46
CA GLN A 95 7.33 -12.33 -1.57
C GLN A 95 8.18 -11.19 -2.17
N GLU A 96 8.55 -11.29 -3.44
CA GLU A 96 9.33 -10.26 -4.15
C GLU A 96 8.60 -8.92 -4.18
N THR A 97 7.28 -8.94 -4.43
CA THR A 97 6.45 -7.74 -4.45
C THR A 97 6.36 -7.11 -3.07
N ILE A 98 6.21 -7.93 -2.03
CA ILE A 98 6.17 -7.46 -0.65
C ILE A 98 7.52 -6.84 -0.26
N GLU A 99 8.65 -7.45 -0.62
CA GLU A 99 9.98 -6.91 -0.37
C GLU A 99 10.20 -5.55 -1.06
N ILE A 100 9.81 -5.43 -2.33
CA ILE A 100 9.88 -4.15 -3.06
C ILE A 100 9.05 -3.07 -2.34
N VAL A 101 7.85 -3.43 -1.86
CA VAL A 101 6.98 -2.49 -1.14
C VAL A 101 7.59 -2.09 0.21
N ILE A 102 8.18 -3.04 0.95
CA ILE A 102 8.89 -2.78 2.21
C ILE A 102 10.05 -1.81 1.98
N ASP A 103 10.87 -2.03 0.96
CA ASP A 103 11.99 -1.17 0.60
C ASP A 103 11.52 0.26 0.25
N LEU A 104 10.45 0.37 -0.55
CA LEU A 104 9.85 1.65 -0.88
C LEU A 104 9.37 2.39 0.36
N ILE A 105 8.68 1.71 1.28
CA ILE A 105 8.18 2.31 2.53
C ILE A 105 9.33 2.71 3.44
N ASN A 106 10.40 1.92 3.52
CA ASN A 106 11.59 2.25 4.29
C ASN A 106 12.26 3.55 3.80
N GLU A 107 12.28 3.78 2.49
CA GLU A 107 12.82 5.01 1.88
C GLU A 107 11.87 6.23 1.99
N MET A 108 10.59 6.06 2.31
CA MET A 108 9.64 7.18 2.43
C MET A 108 9.95 8.07 3.66
N GLN A 109 9.99 9.38 3.42
CA GLN A 109 10.29 10.40 4.44
C GLN A 109 9.10 11.29 4.83
N ASN A 110 8.02 11.30 4.03
CA ASN A 110 6.91 12.25 4.17
C ASN A 110 5.64 11.65 4.79
N LEU A 111 5.74 10.48 5.42
CA LEU A 111 4.58 9.78 5.94
C LEU A 111 3.93 10.55 7.11
N ARG A 112 2.63 10.81 6.96
CA ARG A 112 1.77 11.45 7.96
C ARG A 112 0.84 10.40 8.54
N PHE A 113 0.84 10.28 9.85
CA PHE A 113 -0.10 9.45 10.59
C PHE A 113 -1.03 10.40 11.34
N ARG A 114 -2.33 10.30 11.08
CA ARG A 114 -3.37 11.06 11.79
C ARG A 114 -4.26 10.09 12.52
#